data_AF-T0N409-F1
#
_entry.id   AF-T0N409-F1
#
_cell.length_a   1.000
_cell.length_b   1.000
_cell.length_c   1.000
_cell.angle_alpha   90.00
_cell.angle_beta   90.00
_cell.angle_gamma   90.00
#
_symmetry.space_group_name_H-M   'P 1'
#
loop_
_entity.id
_entity.type
_entity.pdbx_description
1 polymer ?
#
loop_
_entity_poly.entity_id
_entity_poly.type
_entity_poly.pdbx_seq_one_letter_code
_entity_poly.pdbx_strand_id
1 'polypeptide(L)'
;MKADILVMESTYAGKNHEDRQQVIARLKSRIKEVVDNGGKVILPSFALGRTQELIMILADLGYRIAVDGMGNLITGIYLNTPGYLRSRGEFRRKVGRVRQVRGRRMREAALDNDIIITTSGMLDGGPVLGYIQKLADDDKSAIFLTGYQVEGTNGRSLVETGTINIAGVPLRPSMQVEFFDLSAHAGHDDLISFAKAVSPEKIILCHGESREKLLDDLSEFEVILPFNGKEFTIE
;
A
#
# COMPACT_ATOMS: atom_id res chain seq x y z
N MET A 1 1.92 -27.76 -3.85
CA MET A 1 0.44 -27.83 -3.87
C MET A 1 0.05 -28.30 -5.27
N LYS A 2 -0.98 -29.13 -5.43
CA LYS A 2 -1.51 -29.54 -6.74
C LYS A 2 -3.01 -29.27 -6.74
N ALA A 3 -3.56 -28.91 -7.89
CA ALA A 3 -4.98 -28.66 -8.09
C ALA A 3 -5.34 -28.95 -9.55
N ASP A 4 -6.55 -29.40 -9.82
CA ASP A 4 -7.02 -29.61 -11.21
C ASP A 4 -7.37 -28.26 -11.86
N ILE A 5 -7.98 -27.36 -11.08
CA ILE A 5 -8.36 -26.00 -11.51
C ILE A 5 -7.73 -24.97 -10.56
N LEU A 6 -7.09 -23.97 -11.13
CA LEU A 6 -6.55 -22.82 -10.40
C LEU A 6 -7.34 -21.55 -10.75
N VAL A 7 -8.05 -20.99 -9.77
CA VAL A 7 -8.60 -19.63 -9.86
C VAL A 7 -7.59 -18.67 -9.23
N MET A 8 -7.10 -17.70 -9.99
CA MET A 8 -6.10 -16.75 -9.48
C MET A 8 -6.33 -15.32 -9.97
N GLU A 9 -5.77 -14.37 -9.23
CA GLU A 9 -5.78 -12.97 -9.61
C GLU A 9 -4.89 -12.68 -10.83
N SER A 10 -5.15 -11.56 -11.51
CA SER A 10 -4.34 -11.06 -12.62
C SER A 10 -4.07 -9.56 -12.50
N THR A 11 -3.98 -9.05 -11.26
CA THR A 11 -3.93 -7.60 -10.99
C THR A 11 -2.71 -6.92 -11.63
N TYR A 12 -1.55 -7.58 -11.65
CA TYR A 12 -0.32 -7.08 -12.25
C TYR A 12 0.10 -7.84 -13.53
N ALA A 13 -0.87 -8.38 -14.28
CA ALA A 13 -0.60 -9.01 -15.56
C ALA A 13 0.16 -8.06 -16.52
N GLY A 14 1.32 -8.50 -17.00
CA GLY A 14 2.23 -7.74 -17.87
C GLY A 14 3.03 -6.64 -17.17
N LYS A 15 3.13 -6.67 -15.83
CA LYS A 15 3.96 -5.74 -15.05
C LYS A 15 4.70 -6.47 -13.93
N ASN A 16 6.02 -6.31 -13.90
CA ASN A 16 6.84 -6.76 -12.78
C ASN A 16 7.08 -5.62 -11.78
N HIS A 17 7.30 -6.01 -10.53
CA HIS A 17 7.68 -5.08 -9.47
C HIS A 17 9.20 -4.89 -9.46
N GLU A 18 9.63 -3.72 -9.01
CA GLU A 18 11.01 -3.53 -8.58
C GLU A 18 11.32 -4.47 -7.41
N ASP A 19 12.60 -4.82 -7.24
CA ASP A 19 13.01 -5.62 -6.08
C ASP A 19 12.56 -4.95 -4.78
N ARG A 20 11.80 -5.70 -3.98
CA ARG A 20 11.17 -5.17 -2.77
C ARG A 20 12.19 -4.60 -1.78
N GLN A 21 13.37 -5.23 -1.65
CA GLN A 21 14.39 -4.75 -0.72
C GLN A 21 15.00 -3.43 -1.20
N GLN A 22 15.20 -3.28 -2.52
CA GLN A 22 15.64 -2.02 -3.12
C GLN A 22 14.60 -0.92 -2.91
N VAL A 23 13.30 -1.18 -3.11
CA VAL A 23 12.23 -0.20 -2.84
C VAL A 23 12.20 0.21 -1.36
N ILE A 24 12.31 -0.76 -0.44
CA ILE A 24 12.37 -0.48 1.00
C ILE A 24 13.61 0.36 1.35
N ALA A 25 14.78 0.04 0.77
CA ALA A 25 16.01 0.80 0.99
C ALA A 25 15.86 2.24 0.48
N ARG A 26 15.30 2.43 -0.72
CA ARG A 26 15.01 3.75 -1.29
C ARG A 26 14.04 4.55 -0.42
N LEU A 27 12.95 3.93 0.04
CA LEU A 27 11.98 4.55 0.95
C LEU A 27 12.66 5.03 2.24
N LYS A 28 13.47 4.18 2.89
CA LYS A 28 14.20 4.54 4.11
C LYS A 28 15.18 5.69 3.87
N SER A 29 15.91 5.65 2.76
CA SER A 29 16.86 6.70 2.38
C SER A 29 16.17 8.04 2.17
N ARG A 30 15.05 8.06 1.43
CA ARG A 30 14.28 9.28 1.17
C ARG A 30 13.61 9.83 2.43
N ILE A 31 13.09 8.96 3.30
CA ILE A 31 12.58 9.38 4.62
C ILE A 31 13.68 10.06 5.42
N LYS A 32 14.87 9.46 5.48
CA LYS A 32 16.02 10.04 6.19
C LYS A 32 16.38 11.42 5.66
N GLU A 33 16.45 11.58 4.33
CA GLU A 33 16.77 12.86 3.72
C GLU A 33 15.73 13.94 4.03
N VAL A 34 14.44 13.63 3.93
CA VAL A 34 13.36 14.59 4.23
C VAL A 34 13.39 15.00 5.71
N VAL A 35 13.45 14.02 6.61
CA VAL A 35 13.37 14.28 8.06
C VAL A 35 14.63 14.99 8.57
N ASP A 36 15.82 14.56 8.13
CA ASP A 36 17.08 15.16 8.60
C ASP A 36 17.24 16.61 8.09
N ASN A 37 16.58 16.98 6.99
CA ASN A 37 16.50 18.36 6.50
C ASN A 37 15.38 19.21 7.17
N GLY A 38 14.72 18.66 8.19
CA GLY A 38 13.70 19.34 8.99
C GLY A 38 12.28 19.26 8.42
N GLY A 39 12.06 18.47 7.37
CA GLY A 39 10.73 18.16 6.84
C GLY A 39 10.03 17.03 7.59
N LYS A 40 8.81 16.70 7.16
CA LYS A 40 7.99 15.60 7.68
C LYS A 40 7.57 14.69 6.55
N VAL A 41 7.35 13.42 6.86
CA VAL A 41 6.85 12.45 5.87
C VAL A 41 5.45 12.01 6.24
N ILE A 42 4.50 12.28 5.34
CA ILE A 42 3.15 11.69 5.38
C ILE A 42 3.15 10.42 4.55
N LEU A 43 2.72 9.31 5.14
CA LEU A 43 2.56 8.01 4.49
C LEU A 43 1.07 7.63 4.48
N PRO A 44 0.34 7.97 3.40
CA PRO A 44 -1.02 7.50 3.20
C PRO A 44 -1.03 5.97 3.09
N SER A 45 -1.87 5.30 3.86
CA SER A 45 -1.97 3.84 3.87
C SER A 45 -3.38 3.34 4.13
N PHE A 46 -3.69 2.15 3.62
CA PHE A 46 -4.90 1.43 4.01
C PHE A 46 -4.78 0.89 5.43
N ALA A 47 -5.91 0.89 6.15
CA ALA A 47 -5.99 0.45 7.54
C ALA A 47 -5.52 -1.00 7.74
N LEU A 48 -5.77 -1.86 6.76
CA LEU A 48 -5.41 -3.27 6.75
C LEU A 48 -4.21 -3.51 5.83
N GLY A 49 -3.20 -4.22 6.34
CA GLY A 49 -2.00 -4.58 5.60
C GLY A 49 -0.94 -3.47 5.64
N ARG A 50 -1.11 -2.44 4.79
CA ARG A 50 -0.03 -1.45 4.54
C ARG A 50 0.37 -0.68 5.80
N THR A 51 -0.57 -0.22 6.63
CA THR A 51 -0.21 0.49 7.87
C THR A 51 0.71 -0.37 8.75
N GLN A 52 0.37 -1.65 8.94
CA GLN A 52 1.14 -2.55 9.81
C GLN A 52 2.50 -2.88 9.23
N GLU A 53 2.57 -3.02 7.92
CA GLU A 53 3.84 -3.21 7.22
C GLU A 53 4.76 -2.00 7.34
N LEU A 54 4.24 -0.78 7.16
CA LEU A 54 5.04 0.44 7.32
C LEU A 54 5.56 0.59 8.76
N ILE A 55 4.75 0.24 9.77
CA ILE A 55 5.25 0.14 11.16
C ILE A 55 6.42 -0.84 11.23
N MET A 56 6.29 -2.02 10.61
CA MET A 56 7.36 -3.03 10.61
C MET A 56 8.65 -2.55 9.92
N ILE A 57 8.53 -1.79 8.85
CA ILE A 57 9.67 -1.29 8.08
C ILE A 57 10.38 -0.12 8.80
N LEU A 58 9.61 0.77 9.45
CA LEU A 58 10.09 2.10 9.85
C LEU A 58 10.33 2.25 11.36
N ALA A 59 9.70 1.44 12.23
CA ALA A 59 9.74 1.63 13.69
C ALA A 59 11.14 1.58 14.31
N ASP A 60 12.13 1.04 13.60
CA ASP A 60 13.52 0.91 14.08
C ASP A 60 14.45 1.99 13.54
N LEU A 61 13.93 2.98 12.78
CA LEU A 61 14.74 4.07 12.21
C LEU A 61 15.15 5.15 13.21
N GLY A 62 14.59 5.15 14.42
CA GLY A 62 14.89 6.15 15.46
C GLY A 62 14.13 7.48 15.34
N TYR A 63 13.20 7.58 14.39
CA TYR A 63 12.32 8.74 14.23
C TYR A 63 11.06 8.66 15.11
N ARG A 64 10.46 9.82 15.41
CA ARG A 64 9.15 9.90 16.07
C ARG A 64 8.07 9.61 15.03
N ILE A 65 7.38 8.50 15.20
CA ILE A 65 6.36 8.03 14.26
C ILE A 65 4.98 8.09 14.91
N ALA A 66 4.05 8.79 14.27
CA ALA A 66 2.63 8.76 14.60
C ALA A 66 1.87 7.83 13.65
N VAL A 67 0.93 7.05 14.19
CA VAL A 67 0.01 6.22 13.41
C VAL A 67 -1.42 6.66 13.72
N ASP A 68 -2.17 7.10 12.70
CA ASP A 68 -3.57 7.54 12.83
C ASP A 68 -4.52 6.73 11.93
N GLY A 69 -5.81 6.88 12.21
CA GLY A 69 -6.89 6.25 11.46
C GLY A 69 -7.19 4.82 11.92
N MET A 70 -7.97 4.13 11.10
CA MET A 70 -8.42 2.76 11.40
C MET A 70 -7.27 1.75 11.47
N GLY A 71 -6.07 2.10 10.99
CA GLY A 71 -4.87 1.28 11.15
C GLY A 71 -4.54 0.95 12.60
N ASN A 72 -4.89 1.82 13.56
CA ASN A 72 -4.74 1.53 14.99
C ASN A 72 -5.65 0.39 15.47
N LEU A 73 -6.91 0.38 15.02
CA LEU A 73 -7.87 -0.68 15.35
C LEU A 73 -7.40 -2.02 14.79
N ILE A 74 -7.05 -2.05 13.51
CA ILE A 74 -6.57 -3.28 12.83
C ILE A 74 -5.28 -3.80 13.46
N THR A 75 -4.36 -2.90 13.84
CA THR A 75 -3.14 -3.28 14.56
C THR A 75 -3.48 -3.97 15.89
N GLY A 76 -4.50 -3.48 16.60
CA GLY A 76 -5.02 -4.12 17.81
C GLY A 76 -5.58 -5.52 17.54
N ILE A 77 -6.31 -5.71 16.44
CA ILE A 77 -6.82 -7.02 16.02
C ILE A 77 -5.65 -7.99 15.77
N TYR A 78 -4.68 -7.61 14.94
CA TYR A 78 -3.49 -8.45 14.67
C TYR A 78 -2.73 -8.87 15.93
N LEU A 79 -2.58 -7.96 16.91
CA LEU A 79 -1.91 -8.30 18.17
C LEU A 79 -2.68 -9.30 19.04
N ASN A 80 -4.00 -9.39 18.86
CA ASN A 80 -4.89 -10.23 19.66
C ASN A 80 -5.35 -11.50 18.94
N THR A 81 -5.11 -11.63 17.63
CA THR A 81 -5.40 -12.85 16.87
C THR A 81 -4.14 -13.73 16.74
N PRO A 82 -4.01 -14.83 17.49
CA PRO A 82 -2.84 -15.70 17.42
C PRO A 82 -2.79 -16.49 16.09
N GLY A 83 -1.59 -16.89 15.67
CA GLY A 83 -1.38 -17.82 14.54
C GLY A 83 -1.27 -17.17 13.15
N TYR A 84 -1.67 -15.91 12.97
CA TYR A 84 -1.67 -15.24 11.66
C TYR A 84 -0.47 -14.31 11.41
N LEU A 85 0.33 -14.02 12.44
CA LEU A 85 1.54 -13.22 12.32
C LEU A 85 2.77 -14.11 12.32
N ARG A 86 3.70 -13.87 11.36
CA ARG A 86 5.00 -14.55 11.31
C ARG A 86 5.80 -14.41 12.61
N SER A 87 5.78 -13.21 13.21
CA SER A 87 6.40 -12.96 14.51
C SER A 87 5.57 -11.96 15.34
N ARG A 88 4.73 -12.48 16.23
CA ARG A 88 3.91 -11.65 17.13
C ARG A 88 4.76 -10.82 18.09
N GLY A 89 5.88 -11.37 18.56
CA GLY A 89 6.79 -10.68 19.50
C GLY A 89 7.45 -9.47 18.86
N GLU A 90 7.98 -9.63 17.64
CA GLU A 90 8.58 -8.52 16.90
C GLU A 90 7.53 -7.47 16.54
N PHE A 91 6.35 -7.89 16.06
CA PHE A 91 5.25 -6.99 15.73
C PHE A 91 4.84 -6.14 16.94
N ARG A 92 4.63 -6.78 18.11
CA ARG A 92 4.33 -6.07 19.37
C ARG A 92 5.40 -5.07 19.75
N ARG A 93 6.68 -5.46 19.65
CA ARG A 93 7.81 -4.57 19.97
C ARG A 93 7.81 -3.33 19.06
N LYS A 94 7.62 -3.50 17.75
CA LYS A 94 7.62 -2.37 16.80
C LYS A 94 6.39 -1.48 16.94
N VAL A 95 5.21 -2.05 17.18
CA VAL A 95 4.01 -1.27 17.52
C VAL A 95 4.21 -0.47 18.81
N GLY A 96 4.94 -1.00 19.80
CA GLY A 96 5.29 -0.27 21.02
C GLY A 96 6.22 0.93 20.81
N ARG A 97 6.86 1.08 19.64
CA ARG A 97 7.75 2.20 19.29
C ARG A 97 7.04 3.35 18.58
N VAL A 98 5.79 3.16 18.15
CA VAL A 98 5.03 4.18 17.42
C VAL A 98 3.93 4.78 18.29
N ARG A 99 3.62 6.06 18.08
CA ARG A 99 2.55 6.76 18.79
C ARG A 99 1.22 6.55 18.08
N GLN A 100 0.33 5.78 18.69
CA GLN A 100 -1.04 5.62 18.20
C GLN A 100 -1.88 6.88 18.49
N VAL A 101 -2.33 7.56 17.43
CA VAL A 101 -3.18 8.75 17.50
C VAL A 101 -4.63 8.34 17.75
N ARG A 102 -5.25 8.95 18.77
CA ARG A 102 -6.66 8.73 19.13
C ARG A 102 -7.37 10.07 19.29
N GLY A 103 -8.22 10.39 18.32
CA GLY A 103 -9.04 11.60 18.33
C GLY A 103 -8.28 12.89 18.00
N ARG A 104 -9.01 14.00 17.94
CA ARG A 104 -8.56 15.28 17.36
C ARG A 104 -7.36 15.90 18.08
N ARG A 105 -7.34 15.92 19.42
CA ARG A 105 -6.24 16.52 20.21
C ARG A 105 -4.91 15.83 19.92
N MET A 106 -4.91 14.51 19.77
CA MET A 106 -3.69 13.77 19.44
C MET A 106 -3.26 13.98 17.99
N ARG A 107 -4.18 14.31 17.06
CA ARG A 107 -3.82 14.65 15.68
C ARG A 107 -3.03 15.95 15.59
N GLU A 108 -3.39 16.96 16.39
CA GLU A 108 -2.60 18.18 16.49
C GLU A 108 -1.18 17.87 16.96
N ALA A 109 -1.05 17.12 18.06
CA ALA A 109 0.26 16.70 18.59
C ALA A 109 1.01 15.71 17.67
N ALA A 110 0.33 15.11 16.69
CA ALA A 110 0.96 14.23 15.71
C ALA A 110 1.76 15.02 14.67
N LEU A 111 1.41 16.29 14.42
CA LEU A 111 2.17 17.18 13.52
C LEU A 111 3.60 17.40 14.02
N ASP A 112 3.85 17.28 15.31
CA ASP A 112 5.20 17.36 15.87
C ASP A 112 6.06 16.13 15.57
N ASN A 113 5.49 15.05 15.02
CA ASN A 113 6.24 13.84 14.67
C ASN A 113 6.96 14.02 13.33
N ASP A 114 7.96 13.16 13.12
CA ASP A 114 8.79 13.18 11.92
C ASP A 114 8.10 12.41 10.79
N ILE A 115 7.38 11.34 11.14
CA ILE A 115 6.65 10.47 10.21
C ILE A 115 5.20 10.30 10.68
N ILE A 116 4.25 10.44 9.76
CA ILE A 116 2.82 10.24 10.02
C ILE A 116 2.29 9.17 9.07
N ILE A 117 2.00 7.98 9.60
CA ILE A 117 1.33 6.89 8.86
C ILE A 117 -0.17 7.02 9.12
N THR A 118 -0.97 7.21 8.08
CA THR A 118 -2.39 7.54 8.27
C THR A 118 -3.27 7.08 7.13
N THR A 119 -4.55 6.87 7.42
CA THR A 119 -5.58 6.55 6.42
C THR A 119 -6.16 7.81 5.75
N SER A 120 -6.64 7.77 4.51
CA SER A 120 -6.72 6.58 3.61
C SER A 120 -5.58 6.53 2.58
N GLY A 121 -5.29 5.33 2.07
CA GLY A 121 -4.16 5.09 1.16
C GLY A 121 -4.27 5.71 -0.23
N MET A 122 -5.46 6.15 -0.64
CA MET A 122 -5.74 6.79 -1.92
C MET A 122 -6.17 8.25 -1.80
N LEU A 123 -6.09 8.84 -0.60
CA LEU A 123 -6.38 10.25 -0.33
C LEU A 123 -7.83 10.71 -0.59
N ASP A 124 -8.80 9.83 -0.83
CA ASP A 124 -10.20 10.24 -1.02
C ASP A 124 -10.92 10.61 0.28
N GLY A 125 -10.26 10.44 1.43
CA GLY A 125 -10.84 10.79 2.71
C GLY A 125 -9.97 10.40 3.90
N GLY A 126 -10.56 10.54 5.09
CA GLY A 126 -9.90 10.20 6.35
C GLY A 126 -8.93 11.27 6.84
N PRO A 127 -8.22 10.98 7.94
CA PRO A 127 -7.35 11.94 8.62
C PRO A 127 -6.19 12.47 7.76
N VAL A 128 -5.73 11.71 6.75
CA VAL A 128 -4.63 12.11 5.87
C VAL A 128 -4.85 13.48 5.21
N LEU A 129 -6.08 13.78 4.79
CA LEU A 129 -6.40 15.06 4.16
C LEU A 129 -6.20 16.24 5.12
N GLY A 130 -6.53 16.05 6.40
CA GLY A 130 -6.31 17.07 7.42
C GLY A 130 -4.83 17.31 7.73
N TYR A 131 -3.99 16.27 7.63
CA TYR A 131 -2.54 16.44 7.75
C TYR A 131 -1.95 17.17 6.54
N ILE A 132 -2.35 16.77 5.33
CA ILE A 132 -1.89 17.40 4.08
C ILE A 132 -2.31 18.88 4.06
N GLN A 133 -3.55 19.20 4.42
CA GLN A 133 -4.04 20.58 4.43
C GLN A 133 -3.22 21.49 5.37
N LYS A 134 -2.78 20.98 6.52
CA LYS A 134 -2.00 21.77 7.49
C LYS A 134 -0.53 21.91 7.14
N LEU A 135 0.00 20.97 6.36
CA LEU A 135 1.40 20.95 5.91
C LEU A 135 1.51 21.36 4.43
N ALA A 136 0.45 21.89 3.83
CA ALA A 136 0.38 22.15 2.39
C ALA A 136 1.44 23.13 1.90
N ASP A 137 1.81 24.11 2.72
CA ASP A 137 2.80 25.14 2.38
C ASP A 137 4.23 24.76 2.82
N ASP A 138 4.44 23.58 3.42
CA ASP A 138 5.76 23.10 3.84
C ASP A 138 6.46 22.36 2.70
N ASP A 139 7.34 23.08 2.00
CA ASP A 139 8.14 22.58 0.87
C ASP A 139 9.25 21.59 1.26
N LYS A 140 9.58 21.50 2.56
CA LYS A 140 10.53 20.51 3.09
C LYS A 140 9.89 19.17 3.34
N SER A 141 8.57 19.15 3.56
CA SER A 141 7.81 17.94 3.83
C SER A 141 7.50 17.14 2.56
N ALA A 142 7.13 15.88 2.73
CA ALA A 142 6.85 14.97 1.64
C ALA A 142 5.62 14.08 1.89
N ILE A 143 4.93 13.73 0.80
CA ILE A 143 3.89 12.71 0.75
C ILE A 143 4.45 11.51 -0.01
N PHE A 144 4.63 10.39 0.70
CA PHE A 144 5.14 9.15 0.11
C PHE A 144 4.01 8.14 -0.05
N LEU A 145 3.67 7.85 -1.30
CA LEU A 145 2.64 6.88 -1.66
C LEU A 145 3.28 5.50 -1.78
N THR A 146 2.64 4.48 -1.20
CA THR A 146 3.24 3.14 -1.06
C THR A 146 2.39 2.01 -1.66
N GLY A 147 1.25 2.33 -2.26
CA GLY A 147 0.35 1.36 -2.86
C GLY A 147 -0.33 1.94 -4.08
N TYR A 148 -0.89 1.07 -4.92
CA TYR A 148 -1.54 1.47 -6.17
C TYR A 148 -2.59 2.57 -5.98
N GLN A 149 -2.65 3.49 -6.93
CA GLN A 149 -3.57 4.62 -6.95
C GLN A 149 -4.52 4.44 -8.13
N VAL A 150 -5.79 4.19 -7.82
CA VAL A 150 -6.83 3.92 -8.82
C VAL A 150 -7.19 5.22 -9.55
N GLU A 151 -7.52 5.12 -10.83
CA GLU A 151 -8.00 6.25 -11.62
C GLU A 151 -9.21 6.93 -10.98
N GLY A 152 -9.25 8.27 -11.03
CA GLY A 152 -10.31 9.06 -10.40
C GLY A 152 -10.13 9.31 -8.89
N THR A 153 -9.13 8.72 -8.23
CA THR A 153 -8.82 9.01 -6.83
C THR A 153 -7.93 10.24 -6.68
N ASN A 154 -7.98 10.88 -5.52
CA ASN A 154 -7.08 11.98 -5.17
C ASN A 154 -5.61 11.59 -5.26
N GLY A 155 -5.25 10.38 -4.80
CA GLY A 155 -3.88 9.93 -4.85
C GLY A 155 -3.36 9.71 -6.27
N ARG A 156 -4.22 9.33 -7.22
CA ARG A 156 -3.86 9.31 -8.65
C ARG A 156 -3.65 10.73 -9.19
N SER A 157 -4.59 11.63 -8.92
CA SER A 157 -4.50 13.04 -9.32
C SER A 157 -3.24 13.72 -8.76
N LEU A 158 -2.85 13.40 -7.52
CA LEU A 158 -1.66 13.94 -6.90
C LEU A 158 -0.38 13.52 -7.64
N VAL A 159 -0.29 12.27 -8.07
CA VAL A 159 0.86 11.76 -8.82
C VAL A 159 0.93 12.36 -10.22
N GLU A 160 -0.20 12.48 -10.92
CA GLU A 160 -0.22 12.91 -12.32
C GLU A 160 -0.16 14.43 -12.48
N THR A 161 -0.86 15.17 -11.62
CA THR A 161 -1.06 16.62 -11.78
C THR A 161 -0.48 17.44 -10.63
N GLY A 162 -0.10 16.79 -9.52
CA GLY A 162 0.32 17.47 -8.29
C GLY A 162 -0.83 18.04 -7.48
N THR A 163 -2.09 17.68 -7.77
CA THR A 163 -3.26 18.27 -7.10
C THR A 163 -4.16 17.22 -6.45
N ILE A 164 -4.77 17.59 -5.32
CA ILE A 164 -5.84 16.83 -4.67
C ILE A 164 -7.06 17.72 -4.50
N ASN A 165 -8.24 17.11 -4.39
CA ASN A 165 -9.49 17.79 -4.11
C ASN A 165 -9.91 17.53 -2.66
N ILE A 166 -10.06 18.59 -1.87
CA ILE A 166 -10.55 18.51 -0.50
C ILE A 166 -11.89 19.25 -0.42
N ALA A 167 -12.98 18.51 -0.22
CA ALA A 167 -14.33 19.05 -0.10
C ALA A 167 -14.75 19.99 -1.25
N GLY A 168 -14.36 19.64 -2.49
CA GLY A 168 -14.65 20.43 -3.70
C GLY A 168 -13.61 21.49 -4.03
N VAL A 169 -12.62 21.72 -3.16
CA VAL A 169 -11.58 22.73 -3.34
C VAL A 169 -10.28 22.07 -3.81
N PRO A 170 -9.73 22.43 -4.97
CA PRO A 170 -8.44 21.94 -5.41
C PRO A 170 -7.31 22.51 -4.55
N LEU A 171 -6.38 21.66 -4.14
CA LEU A 171 -5.19 21.99 -3.37
C LEU A 171 -3.96 21.39 -4.06
N ARG A 172 -2.94 22.22 -4.28
CA ARG A 172 -1.61 21.80 -4.75
C ARG A 172 -0.63 21.95 -3.57
N PRO A 173 -0.33 20.87 -2.82
CA PRO A 173 0.67 20.96 -1.77
C PRO A 173 2.06 21.25 -2.36
N SER A 174 2.84 22.07 -1.66
CA SER A 174 4.25 22.36 -1.98
C SER A 174 5.19 21.20 -1.61
N MET A 175 4.68 20.23 -0.84
CA MET A 175 5.40 19.02 -0.44
C MET A 175 5.88 18.20 -1.63
N GLN A 176 7.03 17.55 -1.47
CA GLN A 176 7.52 16.56 -2.41
C GLN A 176 6.57 15.37 -2.47
N VAL A 177 6.33 14.83 -3.67
CA VAL A 177 5.49 13.63 -3.85
C VAL A 177 6.32 12.55 -4.51
N GLU A 178 6.41 11.39 -3.88
CA GLU A 178 7.13 10.23 -4.42
C GLU A 178 6.31 8.95 -4.25
N PHE A 179 6.48 8.03 -5.20
CA PHE A 179 5.81 6.74 -5.21
C PHE A 179 6.81 5.60 -5.01
N PHE A 180 6.48 4.70 -4.09
CA PHE A 180 7.26 3.51 -3.76
C PHE A 180 6.38 2.28 -3.95
N ASP A 181 6.64 1.48 -4.99
CA ASP A 181 5.85 0.29 -5.26
C ASP A 181 6.12 -0.81 -4.24
N LEU A 182 5.37 -0.81 -3.15
CA LEU A 182 5.44 -1.87 -2.14
C LEU A 182 4.30 -2.88 -2.28
N SER A 183 3.64 -2.99 -3.45
CA SER A 183 2.46 -3.83 -3.68
C SER A 183 2.48 -5.17 -2.91
N ALA A 184 1.31 -5.56 -2.41
CA ALA A 184 1.11 -6.86 -1.76
C ALA A 184 0.66 -7.95 -2.76
N HIS A 185 0.40 -7.57 -4.01
CA HIS A 185 0.06 -8.49 -5.09
C HIS A 185 1.33 -9.01 -5.76
N ALA A 186 1.24 -10.21 -6.33
CA ALA A 186 2.30 -10.82 -7.10
C ALA A 186 2.50 -10.08 -8.44
N GLY A 187 3.76 -9.91 -8.85
CA GLY A 187 4.09 -9.39 -10.17
C GLY A 187 3.79 -10.41 -11.26
N HIS A 188 3.91 -10.01 -12.52
CA HIS A 188 3.66 -10.90 -13.67
C HIS A 188 4.44 -12.22 -13.59
N ASP A 189 5.74 -12.17 -13.34
CA ASP A 189 6.60 -13.37 -13.28
C ASP A 189 6.27 -14.23 -12.04
N ASP A 190 5.87 -13.62 -10.93
CA ASP A 190 5.45 -14.32 -9.71
C ASP A 190 4.13 -15.09 -9.94
N LEU A 191 3.17 -14.48 -10.65
CA LEU A 191 1.90 -15.11 -11.03
C LEU A 191 2.16 -16.35 -11.91
N ILE A 192 3.01 -16.21 -12.92
CA ILE A 192 3.40 -17.32 -13.80
C ILE A 192 4.11 -18.42 -13.01
N SER A 193 5.09 -18.04 -12.18
CA SER A 193 5.85 -18.98 -11.34
C SER A 193 4.94 -19.74 -10.39
N PHE A 194 3.94 -19.07 -9.81
CA PHE A 194 2.95 -19.70 -8.95
C PHE A 194 2.07 -20.69 -9.73
N ALA A 195 1.54 -20.29 -10.89
CA ALA A 195 0.74 -21.16 -11.74
C ALA A 195 1.51 -22.43 -12.15
N LYS A 196 2.76 -22.28 -12.60
CA LYS A 196 3.64 -23.41 -12.98
C LYS A 196 3.98 -24.31 -11.80
N ALA A 197 4.18 -23.74 -10.62
CA ALA A 197 4.44 -24.53 -9.41
C ALA A 197 3.22 -25.34 -8.93
N VAL A 198 2.00 -24.85 -9.20
CA VAL A 198 0.76 -25.60 -8.94
C VAL A 198 0.52 -26.66 -10.02
N SER A 199 0.87 -26.35 -11.28
CA SER A 199 0.69 -27.18 -12.48
C SER A 199 -0.75 -27.70 -12.65
N PRO A 200 -1.76 -26.81 -12.72
CA PRO A 200 -3.14 -27.22 -12.90
C PRO A 200 -3.45 -27.68 -14.33
N GLU A 201 -4.61 -28.28 -14.56
CA GLU A 201 -5.11 -28.53 -15.92
C GLU A 201 -5.70 -27.24 -16.51
N LYS A 202 -6.45 -26.49 -15.69
CA LYS A 202 -7.14 -25.26 -16.10
C LYS A 202 -6.81 -24.08 -15.18
N ILE A 203 -6.70 -22.89 -15.77
CA ILE A 203 -6.47 -21.63 -15.05
C ILE A 203 -7.61 -20.67 -15.35
N ILE A 204 -8.22 -20.09 -14.32
CA ILE A 204 -9.25 -19.06 -14.45
C ILE A 204 -8.65 -17.75 -13.94
N LEU A 205 -8.49 -16.77 -14.84
CA LEU A 205 -7.93 -15.46 -14.51
C LEU A 205 -9.03 -14.44 -14.20
N CYS A 206 -8.98 -13.92 -12.97
CA CYS A 206 -9.93 -12.95 -12.42
C CYS A 206 -9.19 -11.73 -11.84
N HIS A 207 -9.93 -10.69 -11.42
CA HIS A 207 -9.39 -9.56 -10.65
C HIS A 207 -8.17 -8.87 -11.32
N GLY A 208 -8.34 -8.42 -12.57
CA GLY A 208 -7.37 -7.60 -13.28
C GLY A 208 -7.86 -7.15 -14.67
N GLU A 209 -7.31 -6.04 -15.16
CA GLU A 209 -7.78 -5.38 -16.40
C GLU A 209 -7.02 -5.79 -17.66
N SER A 210 -5.83 -6.39 -17.52
CA SER A 210 -4.94 -6.78 -18.64
C SER A 210 -4.58 -8.26 -18.60
N ARG A 211 -5.53 -9.10 -18.19
CA ARG A 211 -5.36 -10.54 -17.97
C ARG A 211 -4.87 -11.31 -19.21
N GLU A 212 -5.16 -10.80 -20.41
CA GLU A 212 -4.74 -11.35 -21.68
C GLU A 212 -3.21 -11.39 -21.82
N LYS A 213 -2.49 -10.50 -21.10
CA LYS A 213 -1.03 -10.47 -21.10
C LYS A 213 -0.37 -11.69 -20.46
N LEU A 214 -1.12 -12.55 -19.78
CA LEU A 214 -0.62 -13.81 -19.20
C LEU A 214 -0.79 -15.01 -20.14
N LEU A 215 -1.51 -14.88 -21.26
CA LEU A 215 -1.90 -16.02 -22.09
C LEU A 215 -0.71 -16.72 -22.74
N ASP A 216 0.23 -15.97 -23.29
CA ASP A 216 1.39 -16.54 -23.99
C ASP A 216 2.28 -17.35 -23.03
N ASP A 217 2.53 -16.81 -21.83
CA ASP A 217 3.37 -17.45 -20.81
C ASP A 217 2.71 -18.64 -20.10
N LEU A 218 1.39 -18.71 -20.16
CA LEU A 218 0.55 -19.79 -19.62
C LEU A 218 -0.02 -20.70 -20.70
N SER A 219 0.53 -20.66 -21.92
CA SER A 219 0.06 -21.44 -23.08
C SER A 219 0.10 -22.96 -22.91
N GLU A 220 0.81 -23.46 -21.89
CA GLU A 220 0.80 -24.89 -21.51
C GLU A 220 -0.45 -25.32 -20.74
N PHE A 221 -1.29 -24.37 -20.32
CA PHE A 221 -2.53 -24.58 -19.56
C PHE A 221 -3.76 -24.19 -20.37
N GLU A 222 -4.92 -24.78 -20.05
CA GLU A 222 -6.21 -24.27 -20.54
C GLU A 222 -6.58 -23.01 -19.75
N VAL A 223 -6.43 -21.83 -20.35
CA VAL A 223 -6.72 -20.56 -19.68
C VAL A 223 -8.11 -20.04 -20.03
N ILE A 224 -8.92 -19.80 -19.00
CA ILE A 224 -10.30 -19.30 -19.11
C ILE A 224 -10.37 -17.86 -18.60
N LEU A 225 -11.03 -17.02 -19.39
CA LEU A 225 -11.16 -15.58 -19.17
C LEU A 225 -12.64 -15.19 -18.96
N PRO A 226 -13.23 -15.42 -17.77
CA PRO A 226 -14.65 -15.17 -17.51
C PRO A 226 -15.00 -13.68 -17.52
N PHE A 227 -16.25 -13.33 -17.81
CA PHE A 227 -16.75 -11.96 -17.76
C PHE A 227 -17.81 -11.82 -16.67
N ASN A 228 -17.87 -10.66 -16.02
CA ASN A 228 -18.88 -10.37 -15.02
C ASN A 228 -20.30 -10.56 -15.60
N GLY A 229 -21.14 -11.31 -14.88
CA GLY A 229 -22.51 -11.61 -15.29
C GLY A 229 -22.64 -12.66 -16.39
N LYS A 230 -21.55 -13.32 -16.82
CA LYS A 230 -21.62 -14.47 -17.74
C LYS A 230 -21.29 -15.76 -17.00
N GLU A 231 -22.22 -16.72 -17.11
CA GLU A 231 -22.01 -18.08 -16.64
C GLU A 231 -21.16 -18.87 -17.64
N PHE A 232 -20.39 -19.84 -17.14
CA PHE A 232 -19.62 -20.78 -17.93
C PHE A 232 -19.52 -22.11 -17.17
N THR A 233 -19.33 -23.20 -17.90
CA THR A 233 -19.17 -24.54 -17.34
C THR A 233 -17.71 -24.95 -17.47
N ILE A 234 -17.20 -25.61 -16.44
CA ILE A 234 -15.86 -26.23 -16.47
C ILE A 234 -16.11 -27.74 -16.55
N GLU A 235 -15.80 -28.32 -17.71
CA GLU A 235 -15.83 -29.76 -17.94
C GLU A 235 -14.54 -30.43 -17.50
#